data_AF-A0A9X3NU63-F1
#
_entry.id   AF-A0A9X3NU63-F1
#
_cell.length_a   1.000
_cell.length_b   1.000
_cell.length_c   1.000
_cell.angle_alpha   90.00
_cell.angle_beta   90.00
_cell.angle_gamma   90.00
#
_symmetry.space_group_name_H-M   'P 1'
#
loop_
_entity.id
_entity.type
_entity.pdbx_description
1 polymer ?
#
loop_
_entity_poly.entity_id
_entity_poly.type
_entity_poly.pdbx_seq_one_letter_code
_entity_poly.pdbx_strand_id
1 'polypeptide(L)'
;MSPPSATREDVRTRAGALVSAIRDLLDKPGDRAQVRRAVGMDPADPRCWDAYAHVEKHLPAKRDEATERAFLAVAALIADQPPTARANDLGRGPGDVDATTVPGEPGSPFTGNLGVTLAHAVERKAVGDKAAKERLHLLCRQNLHGAHRQLPRLIAYLRNQNLRVDWVQLACDLADWQRDHDRVVKNWLQGYHRTRHLLEAQRKKNAQTDRTDETP
;
A
#
# COMPACT_ATOMS: atom_id res chain seq x y z
N MET A 1 -18.83 10.05 25.27
CA MET A 1 -17.35 10.20 25.21
C MET A 1 -16.81 9.00 24.45
N SER A 2 -16.37 9.18 23.21
CA SER A 2 -15.67 8.12 22.47
C SER A 2 -14.31 7.86 23.12
N PRO A 3 -13.85 6.60 23.21
CA PRO A 3 -12.56 6.27 23.82
C PRO A 3 -11.41 6.95 23.06
N PRO A 4 -10.30 7.30 23.73
CA PRO A 4 -9.14 7.90 23.07
C PRO A 4 -8.50 6.89 22.12
N SER A 5 -8.55 7.14 20.81
CA SER A 5 -7.90 6.32 19.77
C SER A 5 -6.37 6.31 19.94
N ALA A 6 -5.70 5.25 19.45
CA ALA A 6 -4.24 5.17 19.40
C ALA A 6 -3.60 6.39 18.70
N THR A 7 -2.39 6.71 19.15
CA THR A 7 -1.57 7.75 18.52
C THR A 7 -1.10 7.27 17.15
N ARG A 8 -0.81 8.20 16.23
CA ARG A 8 -0.32 7.85 14.88
C ARG A 8 1.00 7.09 14.91
N GLU A 9 1.85 7.40 15.89
CA GLU A 9 3.13 6.72 16.09
C GLU A 9 2.92 5.26 16.54
N ASP A 10 2.01 5.01 17.48
CA ASP A 10 1.66 3.65 17.90
C ASP A 10 1.06 2.87 16.71
N VAL A 11 0.11 3.46 15.98
CA VAL A 11 -0.46 2.85 14.76
C VAL A 11 0.63 2.48 13.76
N ARG A 12 1.59 3.37 13.50
CA ARG A 12 2.70 3.11 12.57
C ARG A 12 3.60 1.98 13.05
N THR A 13 4.01 1.99 14.31
CA THR A 13 4.85 0.94 14.91
C THR A 13 4.16 -0.43 14.84
N ARG A 14 2.87 -0.46 15.19
CA ARG A 14 2.01 -1.65 15.14
C ARG A 14 1.80 -2.16 13.73
N ALA A 15 1.60 -1.26 12.75
CA ALA A 15 1.50 -1.61 11.34
C ALA A 15 2.82 -2.19 10.81
N GLY A 16 3.97 -1.66 11.21
CA GLY A 16 5.29 -2.23 10.89
C GLY A 16 5.43 -3.66 11.39
N ALA A 17 5.08 -3.91 12.66
CA ALA A 17 5.11 -5.25 13.24
C ALA A 17 4.15 -6.22 12.53
N LEU A 18 2.93 -5.77 12.18
CA LEU A 18 1.97 -6.55 11.40
C LEU A 18 2.55 -6.93 10.04
N VAL A 19 3.05 -5.95 9.27
CA VAL A 19 3.57 -6.19 7.92
C VAL A 19 4.72 -7.18 7.94
N SER A 20 5.62 -7.07 8.92
CA SER A 20 6.70 -8.05 9.12
C SER A 20 6.14 -9.46 9.37
N ALA A 21 5.20 -9.60 10.31
CA ALA A 21 4.65 -10.90 10.65
C ALA A 21 3.85 -11.55 9.50
N ILE A 22 3.11 -10.75 8.73
CA ILE A 22 2.37 -11.27 7.57
C ILE A 22 3.34 -11.67 6.45
N ARG A 23 4.47 -10.97 6.26
CA ARG A 23 5.51 -11.39 5.30
C ARG A 23 6.08 -12.77 5.64
N ASP A 24 6.39 -13.03 6.90
CA ASP A 24 6.87 -14.36 7.35
C ASP A 24 5.81 -15.46 7.14
N LEU A 25 4.53 -15.08 7.23
CA LEU A 25 3.40 -15.97 7.01
C LEU A 25 3.19 -16.32 5.52
N LEU A 26 3.71 -15.52 4.58
CA LEU A 26 3.51 -15.74 3.14
C LEU A 26 4.06 -17.07 2.61
N ASP A 27 5.01 -17.68 3.33
CA ASP A 27 5.58 -19.01 3.03
C ASP A 27 4.75 -20.17 3.60
N LYS A 28 3.70 -19.89 4.38
CA LYS A 28 2.79 -20.89 4.98
C LYS A 28 1.45 -20.91 4.23
N PRO A 29 1.20 -21.86 3.32
CA PRO A 29 0.03 -21.79 2.42
C PRO A 29 -1.32 -21.81 3.15
N GLY A 30 -1.44 -22.55 4.25
CA GLY A 30 -2.66 -22.67 5.07
C GLY A 30 -3.02 -21.35 5.76
N ASP A 31 -2.11 -20.85 6.61
CA ASP A 31 -2.24 -19.56 7.30
C ASP A 31 -2.50 -18.42 6.32
N ARG A 32 -1.77 -18.39 5.19
CA ARG A 32 -1.99 -17.40 4.13
C ARG A 32 -3.41 -17.50 3.55
N ALA A 33 -3.90 -18.71 3.30
CA ALA A 33 -5.25 -18.90 2.78
C ALA A 33 -6.33 -18.43 3.77
N GLN A 34 -6.12 -18.56 5.08
CA GLN A 34 -7.01 -18.04 6.11
C GLN A 34 -7.07 -16.51 6.08
N VAL A 35 -5.91 -15.84 6.13
CA VAL A 35 -5.84 -14.37 6.11
C VAL A 35 -6.41 -13.80 4.82
N ARG A 36 -6.14 -14.44 3.67
CA ARG A 36 -6.63 -14.01 2.35
C ARG A 36 -8.14 -14.02 2.21
N ARG A 37 -8.89 -14.82 2.98
CA ARG A 37 -10.37 -14.84 2.91
C ARG A 37 -11.01 -13.53 3.40
N ALA A 38 -10.29 -12.74 4.19
CA ALA A 38 -10.77 -11.46 4.71
C ALA A 38 -10.69 -10.30 3.70
N VAL A 39 -10.22 -10.52 2.46
CA VAL A 39 -10.08 -9.45 1.46
C VAL A 39 -11.43 -8.78 1.18
N GLY A 40 -11.49 -7.47 1.41
CA GLY A 40 -12.69 -6.66 1.15
C GLY A 40 -13.87 -6.95 2.08
N MET A 41 -13.66 -7.76 3.12
CA MET A 41 -14.70 -8.11 4.09
C MET A 41 -14.84 -7.04 5.16
N ASP A 42 -15.99 -7.03 5.81
CA ASP A 42 -16.20 -6.23 7.00
C ASP A 42 -15.53 -6.90 8.22
N PRO A 43 -14.95 -6.14 9.18
CA PRO A 43 -14.32 -6.70 10.38
C PRO A 43 -15.21 -7.68 11.15
N ALA A 44 -16.52 -7.47 11.16
CA ALA A 44 -17.47 -8.33 11.87
C ALA A 44 -17.87 -9.61 11.10
N ASP A 45 -17.46 -9.75 9.83
CA ASP A 45 -17.83 -10.89 9.00
C ASP A 45 -17.19 -12.20 9.53
N PRO A 46 -17.93 -13.31 9.64
CA PRO A 46 -17.39 -14.59 10.12
C PRO A 46 -16.18 -15.11 9.33
N ARG A 47 -16.04 -14.71 8.06
CA ARG A 47 -14.88 -15.07 7.22
C ARG A 47 -13.57 -14.44 7.70
N CYS A 48 -13.64 -13.44 8.57
CA CYS A 48 -12.49 -12.76 9.16
C CYS A 48 -11.98 -13.44 10.44
N TRP A 49 -12.75 -14.35 11.06
CA TRP A 49 -12.42 -14.95 12.36
C TRP A 49 -11.04 -15.62 12.39
N ASP A 50 -10.71 -16.43 11.39
CA ASP A 50 -9.39 -17.06 11.30
C ASP A 50 -8.27 -16.02 11.09
N ALA A 51 -8.54 -14.95 10.35
CA ALA A 51 -7.56 -13.89 10.10
C ALA A 51 -7.20 -13.12 11.39
N TYR A 52 -8.13 -12.96 12.32
CA TYR A 52 -7.86 -12.30 13.61
C TYR A 52 -6.82 -13.03 14.44
N ALA A 53 -6.70 -14.35 14.35
CA ALA A 53 -5.65 -15.10 15.05
C ALA A 53 -4.23 -14.62 14.69
N HIS A 54 -4.06 -14.03 13.50
CA HIS A 54 -2.79 -13.48 13.03
C HIS A 54 -2.66 -11.96 13.25
N VAL A 55 -3.77 -11.23 13.23
CA VAL A 55 -3.79 -9.76 13.27
C VAL A 55 -3.88 -9.21 14.71
N GLU A 56 -4.59 -9.88 15.61
CA GLU A 56 -4.97 -9.35 16.94
C GLU A 56 -3.77 -8.88 17.76
N LYS A 57 -2.68 -9.66 17.78
CA LYS A 57 -1.45 -9.36 18.54
C LYS A 57 -0.75 -8.07 18.09
N HIS A 58 -1.05 -7.60 16.88
CA HIS A 58 -0.47 -6.40 16.30
C HIS A 58 -1.41 -5.20 16.36
N LEU A 59 -2.67 -5.37 16.74
CA LEU A 59 -3.57 -4.23 16.87
C LEU A 59 -3.15 -3.35 18.06
N PRO A 60 -3.29 -2.01 17.94
CA PRO A 60 -3.16 -1.12 19.08
C PRO A 60 -4.17 -1.49 20.18
N ALA A 61 -3.78 -1.38 21.45
CA ALA A 61 -4.66 -1.70 22.57
C ALA A 61 -5.90 -0.79 22.62
N LYS A 62 -5.74 0.48 22.21
CA LYS A 62 -6.84 1.44 22.05
C LYS A 62 -7.07 1.67 20.56
N ARG A 63 -8.15 1.12 20.02
CA ARG A 63 -8.45 1.17 18.60
C ARG A 63 -9.92 1.50 18.36
N ASP A 64 -10.17 2.20 17.26
CA ASP A 64 -11.49 2.37 16.68
C ASP A 64 -11.68 1.36 15.54
N GLU A 65 -12.92 1.28 15.04
CA GLU A 65 -13.29 0.38 13.95
C GLU A 65 -12.45 0.63 12.69
N ALA A 66 -12.14 1.88 12.36
CA ALA A 66 -11.31 2.23 11.22
C ALA A 66 -9.89 1.65 11.34
N THR A 67 -9.28 1.75 12.52
CA THR A 67 -7.94 1.18 12.78
C THR A 67 -7.96 -0.35 12.68
N GLU A 68 -8.93 -1.01 13.29
CA GLU A 68 -9.07 -2.47 13.21
C GLU A 68 -9.27 -2.94 11.77
N ARG A 69 -10.18 -2.29 11.05
CA ARG A 69 -10.47 -2.56 9.64
C ARG A 69 -9.25 -2.31 8.75
N ALA A 70 -8.46 -1.28 9.02
CA ALA A 70 -7.23 -0.98 8.28
C ALA A 70 -6.21 -2.12 8.39
N PHE A 71 -5.96 -2.60 9.61
CA PHE A 71 -4.99 -3.67 9.87
C PHE A 71 -5.41 -4.98 9.22
N LEU A 72 -6.68 -5.36 9.41
CA LEU A 72 -7.23 -6.56 8.81
C LEU A 72 -7.19 -6.50 7.27
N ALA A 73 -7.60 -5.37 6.69
CA ALA A 73 -7.59 -5.18 5.25
C ALA A 73 -6.17 -5.27 4.67
N VAL A 74 -5.19 -4.60 5.29
CA VAL A 74 -3.80 -4.64 4.81
C VAL A 74 -3.21 -6.05 4.92
N ALA A 75 -3.46 -6.76 6.03
CA ALA A 75 -3.03 -8.15 6.18
C ALA A 75 -3.60 -9.04 5.07
N ALA A 76 -4.90 -8.93 4.81
CA ALA A 76 -5.59 -9.66 3.75
C ALA A 76 -5.03 -9.34 2.35
N LEU A 77 -4.77 -8.06 2.06
CA LEU A 77 -4.20 -7.61 0.78
C LEU A 77 -2.78 -8.12 0.56
N ILE A 78 -1.95 -8.20 1.61
CA ILE A 78 -0.61 -8.79 1.52
C ILE A 78 -0.72 -10.30 1.24
N ALA A 79 -1.65 -11.00 1.92
CA ALA A 79 -1.88 -12.43 1.73
C ALA A 79 -2.45 -12.78 0.33
N ASP A 80 -3.18 -11.86 -0.30
CA ASP A 80 -3.80 -12.03 -1.62
C ASP A 80 -2.88 -11.72 -2.81
N GLN A 81 -1.63 -11.35 -2.54
CA GLN A 81 -0.72 -10.97 -3.61
C GLN A 81 -0.50 -12.09 -4.64
N PRO A 82 -0.39 -11.75 -5.94
CA PRO A 82 0.04 -12.68 -6.99
C PRO A 82 1.40 -13.32 -6.67
N PRO A 83 1.69 -14.55 -7.14
CA PRO A 83 2.93 -15.26 -6.82
C PRO A 83 4.21 -14.47 -7.12
N THR A 84 4.26 -13.76 -8.26
CA THR A 84 5.42 -12.93 -8.67
C THR A 84 5.61 -11.73 -7.76
N ALA A 85 4.53 -11.01 -7.45
CA ALA A 85 4.53 -9.87 -6.55
C ALA A 85 4.96 -10.28 -5.13
N ARG A 86 4.46 -11.42 -4.65
CA ARG A 86 4.87 -12.01 -3.37
C ARG A 86 6.35 -12.38 -3.37
N ALA A 87 6.86 -13.02 -4.44
CA ALA A 87 8.28 -13.33 -4.54
C ALA A 87 9.14 -12.06 -4.49
N ASN A 88 8.72 -10.98 -5.16
CA ASN A 88 9.40 -9.69 -5.11
C ASN A 88 9.43 -9.08 -3.71
N ASP A 89 8.31 -9.14 -2.96
CA ASP A 89 8.24 -8.65 -1.57
C ASP A 89 9.11 -9.48 -0.61
N LEU A 90 9.36 -10.76 -0.94
CA LEU A 90 10.26 -11.65 -0.20
C LEU A 90 11.72 -11.57 -0.69
N GLY A 91 12.05 -10.68 -1.64
CA GLY A 91 13.39 -10.58 -2.21
C GLY A 91 13.81 -11.77 -3.10
N ARG A 92 12.84 -12.62 -3.51
CA ARG A 92 13.03 -13.81 -4.37
C ARG A 92 12.62 -13.57 -5.83
N GLY A 93 12.30 -12.32 -6.17
CA GLY A 93 11.89 -11.91 -7.52
C GLY A 93 13.03 -11.95 -8.54
N PRO A 94 12.72 -11.96 -9.85
CA PRO A 94 13.74 -11.69 -10.87
C PRO A 94 14.39 -10.35 -10.54
N GLY A 95 15.72 -10.37 -10.38
CA GLY A 95 16.51 -9.23 -9.92
C GLY A 95 16.50 -8.08 -10.90
N ASP A 96 15.47 -7.25 -10.86
CA ASP A 96 15.61 -5.86 -11.25
C ASP A 96 16.55 -5.19 -10.23
N VAL A 97 17.38 -4.26 -10.70
CA VAL A 97 18.35 -3.47 -9.90
C VAL A 97 17.76 -2.69 -8.72
N ASP A 98 16.43 -2.67 -8.60
CA ASP A 98 15.65 -2.10 -7.49
C ASP A 98 15.21 -3.15 -6.44
N ALA A 99 15.61 -4.42 -6.60
CA ALA A 99 15.14 -5.54 -5.77
C ALA A 99 15.59 -5.46 -4.30
N THR A 100 16.69 -4.76 -4.03
CA THR A 100 17.30 -4.59 -2.70
C THR A 100 16.60 -3.55 -1.83
N THR A 101 15.72 -2.69 -2.37
CA THR A 101 15.08 -1.61 -1.61
C THR A 101 13.71 -2.02 -1.08
N VAL A 102 13.59 -2.35 0.21
CA VAL A 102 12.29 -2.73 0.79
C VAL A 102 11.32 -1.55 0.72
N PRO A 103 10.08 -1.72 0.22
CA PRO A 103 9.08 -0.65 0.25
C PRO A 103 8.80 -0.22 1.69
N GLY A 104 8.89 1.09 1.95
CA GLY A 104 8.68 1.67 3.29
C GLY A 104 9.95 1.85 4.13
N GLU A 105 11.12 1.38 3.68
CA GLU A 105 12.40 1.67 4.36
C GLU A 105 12.95 3.06 4.01
N PRO A 106 13.51 3.82 4.98
CA PRO A 106 14.13 5.11 4.73
C PRO A 106 15.17 5.03 3.59
N GLY A 107 14.95 5.80 2.51
CA GLY A 107 15.83 5.82 1.34
C GLY A 107 15.39 4.92 0.18
N SER A 108 14.34 4.10 0.34
CA SER A 108 13.73 3.38 -0.78
C SER A 108 12.99 4.36 -1.71
N PRO A 109 13.15 4.26 -3.05
CA PRO A 109 12.36 5.06 -3.99
C PRO A 109 10.86 4.71 -3.93
N PHE A 110 10.51 3.62 -3.24
CA PHE A 110 9.13 3.13 -3.06
C PHE A 110 8.58 3.37 -1.65
N THR A 111 9.20 4.23 -0.83
CA THR A 111 8.51 4.79 0.34
C THR A 111 7.44 5.76 -0.12
N GLY A 112 6.22 5.63 0.39
CA GLY A 112 5.20 6.63 0.13
C GLY A 112 3.78 6.10 0.08
N ASN A 113 2.85 7.03 0.01
CA ASN A 113 1.43 6.73 -0.02
C ASN A 113 0.98 6.20 -1.40
N LEU A 114 -0.29 5.79 -1.48
CA LEU A 114 -0.86 5.19 -2.69
C LEU A 114 -0.73 6.08 -3.96
N GLY A 115 -0.71 7.41 -3.78
CA GLY A 115 -0.48 8.35 -4.86
C GLY A 115 0.91 8.20 -5.49
N VAL A 116 1.94 7.98 -4.67
CA VAL A 116 3.32 7.73 -5.14
C VAL A 116 3.36 6.45 -5.97
N THR A 117 2.77 5.35 -5.48
CA THR A 117 2.70 4.09 -6.23
C THR A 117 2.00 4.25 -7.58
N LEU A 118 0.89 5.01 -7.64
CA LEU A 118 0.20 5.29 -8.90
C LEU A 118 1.02 6.14 -9.86
N ALA A 119 1.83 7.09 -9.36
CA ALA A 119 2.73 7.86 -10.20
C ALA A 119 3.79 6.98 -10.87
N HIS A 120 4.37 6.03 -10.13
CA HIS A 120 5.28 5.03 -10.69
C HIS A 120 4.59 4.07 -11.67
N ALA A 121 3.32 3.74 -11.44
CA ALA A 121 2.52 2.96 -12.38
C ALA A 121 2.42 3.64 -13.75
N VAL A 122 2.21 4.97 -13.75
CA VAL A 122 2.17 5.78 -14.97
C VAL A 122 3.54 5.81 -15.65
N GLU A 123 4.61 5.98 -14.89
CA GLU A 123 5.97 6.03 -15.46
C GLU A 123 6.37 4.71 -16.12
N ARG A 124 6.01 3.58 -15.51
CA ARG A 124 6.20 2.24 -16.08
C ARG A 124 5.23 1.93 -17.23
N LYS A 125 4.40 2.89 -17.66
CA LYS A 125 3.35 2.73 -18.69
C LYS A 125 2.36 1.59 -18.38
N ALA A 126 2.27 1.16 -17.12
CA ALA A 126 1.32 0.15 -16.68
C ALA A 126 -0.12 0.68 -16.71
N VAL A 127 -0.28 2.00 -16.49
CA VAL A 127 -1.55 2.72 -16.53
C VAL A 127 -1.38 4.08 -17.21
N GLY A 128 -2.39 4.53 -17.96
CA GLY A 128 -2.41 5.89 -18.50
C GLY A 128 -2.57 6.95 -17.41
N ASP A 129 -1.91 8.10 -17.55
CA ASP A 129 -1.90 9.21 -16.58
C ASP A 129 -3.32 9.66 -16.20
N LYS A 130 -4.19 9.88 -17.20
CA LYS A 130 -5.60 10.25 -16.98
C LYS A 130 -6.37 9.19 -16.18
N ALA A 131 -6.22 7.92 -16.55
CA ALA A 131 -6.91 6.82 -15.88
C ALA A 131 -6.42 6.62 -14.43
N ALA A 132 -5.13 6.85 -14.16
CA ALA A 132 -4.59 6.82 -12.80
C ALA A 132 -5.18 7.94 -11.92
N LYS A 133 -5.23 9.17 -12.44
CA LYS A 133 -5.83 10.33 -11.75
C LYS A 133 -7.31 10.11 -11.47
N GLU A 134 -8.08 9.65 -12.45
CA GLU A 134 -9.51 9.38 -12.29
C GLU A 134 -9.78 8.33 -11.22
N ARG A 135 -9.02 7.23 -11.20
CA ARG A 135 -9.13 6.19 -10.16
C ARG A 135 -8.75 6.73 -8.79
N LEU A 136 -7.69 7.53 -8.69
CA LEU A 136 -7.28 8.14 -7.43
C LEU A 136 -8.35 9.09 -6.91
N HIS A 137 -8.87 9.99 -7.76
CA HIS A 137 -9.96 10.91 -7.41
C HIS A 137 -11.23 10.17 -6.99
N LEU A 138 -11.57 9.07 -7.65
CA LEU A 138 -12.73 8.26 -7.28
C LEU A 138 -12.57 7.69 -5.87
N LEU A 139 -11.39 7.12 -5.56
CA LEU A 139 -11.10 6.55 -4.24
C LEU A 139 -11.10 7.64 -3.15
N CYS A 140 -10.53 8.81 -3.43
CA CYS A 140 -10.51 9.97 -2.53
C CYS A 140 -11.89 10.57 -2.23
N ARG A 141 -12.95 10.14 -2.91
CA ARG A 141 -14.34 10.58 -2.63
C ARG A 141 -15.11 9.56 -1.81
N GLN A 142 -14.53 8.39 -1.51
CA GLN A 142 -15.23 7.32 -0.83
C GLN A 142 -15.19 7.51 0.68
N ASN A 143 -16.30 7.17 1.34
CA ASN A 143 -16.30 6.93 2.78
C ASN A 143 -15.47 5.68 3.13
N LEU A 144 -15.27 5.42 4.42
CA LEU A 144 -14.49 4.27 4.93
C LEU A 144 -14.90 2.95 4.23
N HIS A 145 -16.19 2.62 4.24
CA HIS A 145 -16.69 1.38 3.63
C HIS A 145 -16.41 1.32 2.13
N GLY A 146 -16.67 2.41 1.40
CA GLY A 146 -16.42 2.51 -0.04
C GLY A 146 -14.95 2.36 -0.39
N ALA A 147 -14.06 2.94 0.41
CA ALA A 147 -12.61 2.80 0.25
C ALA A 147 -12.18 1.33 0.41
N HIS A 148 -12.62 0.66 1.49
CA HIS A 148 -12.32 -0.76 1.73
C HIS A 148 -12.92 -1.70 0.68
N ARG A 149 -14.02 -1.32 0.02
CA ARG A 149 -14.61 -2.09 -1.08
C ARG A 149 -13.86 -1.91 -2.40
N GLN A 150 -13.37 -0.71 -2.69
CA GLN A 150 -12.68 -0.40 -3.96
C GLN A 150 -11.19 -0.75 -3.94
N LEU A 151 -10.55 -0.60 -2.78
CA LEU A 151 -9.12 -0.77 -2.61
C LEU A 151 -8.59 -2.13 -3.06
N PRO A 152 -9.24 -3.29 -2.76
CA PRO A 152 -8.73 -4.59 -3.16
C PRO A 152 -8.48 -4.73 -4.65
N ARG A 153 -9.42 -4.26 -5.48
CA ARG A 153 -9.28 -4.32 -6.94
C ARG A 153 -8.12 -3.47 -7.44
N LEU A 154 -7.95 -2.28 -6.87
CA LEU A 154 -6.86 -1.39 -7.24
C LEU A 154 -5.49 -1.98 -6.84
N ILE A 155 -5.38 -2.48 -5.61
CA ILE A 155 -4.14 -3.09 -5.11
C ILE A 155 -3.80 -4.34 -5.92
N ALA A 156 -4.76 -5.24 -6.16
CA ALA A 156 -4.54 -6.42 -6.98
C ALA A 156 -4.04 -6.05 -8.39
N TYR A 157 -4.59 -5.01 -9.00
CA TYR A 157 -4.11 -4.50 -10.29
C TYR A 157 -2.65 -4.00 -10.19
N LEU A 158 -2.33 -3.13 -9.23
CA LEU A 158 -0.97 -2.59 -9.05
C LEU A 158 0.05 -3.71 -8.80
N ARG A 159 -0.31 -4.68 -7.95
CA ARG A 159 0.56 -5.81 -7.62
C ARG A 159 0.76 -6.77 -8.79
N ASN A 160 -0.24 -7.00 -9.64
CA ASN A 160 -0.08 -7.74 -10.89
C ASN A 160 0.92 -7.08 -11.86
N GLN A 161 1.06 -5.75 -11.78
CA GLN A 161 2.07 -4.98 -12.54
C GLN A 161 3.42 -4.90 -11.81
N ASN A 162 3.63 -5.72 -10.77
CA ASN A 162 4.83 -5.75 -9.93
C ASN A 162 5.20 -4.38 -9.32
N LEU A 163 4.20 -3.52 -9.08
CA LEU A 163 4.40 -2.24 -8.41
C LEU A 163 4.46 -2.44 -6.90
N ARG A 164 5.48 -1.86 -6.28
CA ARG A 164 5.69 -1.87 -4.83
C ARG A 164 4.67 -0.97 -4.12
N VAL A 165 4.10 -1.47 -3.01
CA VAL A 165 3.16 -0.74 -2.15
C VAL A 165 3.79 -0.66 -0.77
N ASP A 166 3.81 0.55 -0.19
CA ASP A 166 4.18 0.74 1.20
C ASP A 166 3.00 0.34 2.10
N TRP A 167 3.03 -0.92 2.55
CA TRP A 167 1.96 -1.50 3.36
C TRP A 167 1.78 -0.82 4.72
N VAL A 168 2.86 -0.30 5.30
CA VAL A 168 2.83 0.40 6.59
C VAL A 168 2.13 1.74 6.43
N GLN A 169 2.52 2.51 5.41
CA GLN A 169 1.88 3.78 5.11
C GLN A 169 0.40 3.58 4.74
N LEU A 170 0.07 2.55 3.95
CA LEU A 170 -1.31 2.23 3.61
C LEU A 170 -2.16 1.90 4.85
N ALA A 171 -1.63 1.11 5.80
CA ALA A 171 -2.33 0.82 7.05
C ALA A 171 -2.57 2.09 7.88
N CYS A 172 -1.58 2.99 7.95
CA CYS A 172 -1.73 4.28 8.64
C CYS A 172 -2.79 5.17 7.97
N ASP A 173 -2.76 5.27 6.64
CA ASP A 173 -3.70 6.08 5.86
C ASP A 173 -5.14 5.58 6.00
N LEU A 174 -5.34 4.26 6.02
CA LEU A 174 -6.67 3.67 6.23
C LEU A 174 -7.15 3.82 7.68
N ALA A 175 -6.27 3.69 8.67
CA ALA A 175 -6.62 3.90 10.07
C ALA A 175 -7.03 5.37 10.34
N ASP A 176 -6.41 6.31 9.63
CA ASP A 176 -6.77 7.72 9.70
C ASP A 176 -7.97 8.10 8.83
N TRP A 177 -8.48 7.20 7.98
CA TRP A 177 -9.50 7.52 6.97
C TRP A 177 -10.80 8.08 7.55
N GLN A 178 -11.26 7.54 8.69
CA GLN A 178 -12.48 8.03 9.34
C GLN A 178 -12.27 9.33 10.11
N ARG A 179 -11.08 9.53 10.69
CA ARG A 179 -10.78 10.66 11.58
C ARG A 179 -10.30 11.89 10.82
N ASP A 180 -9.55 11.70 9.75
CA ASP A 180 -8.89 12.76 9.01
C ASP A 180 -8.74 12.40 7.52
N HIS A 181 -9.89 12.10 6.92
CA HIS A 181 -10.04 11.79 5.51
C HIS A 181 -9.34 12.81 4.61
N ASP A 182 -9.57 14.11 4.86
CA ASP A 182 -9.10 15.18 3.99
C ASP A 182 -7.57 15.30 4.02
N ARG A 183 -6.91 15.08 5.18
CA ARG A 183 -5.44 14.99 5.20
C ARG A 183 -4.96 13.82 4.34
N VAL A 184 -5.55 12.63 4.49
CA VAL A 184 -5.11 11.45 3.75
C VAL A 184 -5.26 11.67 2.24
N VAL A 185 -6.42 12.17 1.80
CA VAL A 185 -6.68 12.54 0.41
C VAL A 185 -5.68 13.57 -0.09
N LYS A 186 -5.47 14.66 0.65
CA LYS A 186 -4.50 15.69 0.29
C LYS A 186 -3.10 15.10 0.12
N ASN A 187 -2.66 14.25 1.06
CA ASN A 187 -1.35 13.60 1.01
C ASN A 187 -1.22 12.68 -0.20
N TRP A 188 -2.26 11.90 -0.53
CA TRP A 188 -2.26 11.02 -1.70
C TRP A 188 -2.19 11.80 -3.00
N LEU A 189 -2.99 12.85 -3.16
CA LEU A 189 -2.97 13.71 -4.34
C LEU A 189 -1.63 14.43 -4.49
N GLN A 190 -1.12 15.02 -3.41
CA GLN A 190 0.20 15.66 -3.42
C GLN A 190 1.32 14.68 -3.71
N GLY A 191 1.28 13.48 -3.13
CA GLY A 191 2.25 12.41 -3.39
C GLY A 191 2.28 12.04 -4.88
N TYR A 192 1.11 11.82 -5.47
CA TYR A 192 0.99 11.54 -6.90
C TYR A 192 1.58 12.67 -7.76
N HIS A 193 1.14 13.92 -7.56
CA HIS A 193 1.59 15.04 -8.39
C HIS A 193 3.09 15.33 -8.22
N ARG A 194 3.60 15.36 -6.99
CA ARG A 194 5.03 15.59 -6.72
C ARG A 194 5.88 14.51 -7.40
N THR A 195 5.53 13.24 -7.26
CA THR A 195 6.29 12.14 -7.88
C THR A 195 6.25 12.20 -9.40
N ARG A 196 5.09 12.51 -10.02
CA ARG A 196 5.01 12.70 -11.48
C ARG A 196 5.94 13.82 -11.96
N HIS A 197 5.94 14.98 -11.29
CA HIS A 197 6.83 16.08 -11.63
C HIS A 197 8.31 15.72 -11.49
N LEU A 198 8.68 14.98 -10.43
CA LEU A 198 10.05 14.51 -10.22
C LEU A 198 10.50 13.53 -11.32
N LEU A 199 9.67 12.54 -11.66
CA LEU A 199 9.98 11.55 -12.70
C LEU A 199 10.08 12.20 -14.08
N GLU A 200 9.20 13.15 -14.40
CA GLU A 200 9.28 13.92 -15.65
C GLU A 200 10.55 14.76 -15.75
N ALA A 201 10.96 15.39 -14.65
CA ALA A 201 12.22 16.13 -14.57
C ALA A 201 13.44 15.19 -14.74
N GLN A 202 13.42 14.02 -14.10
CA GLN A 202 14.49 13.02 -14.22
C GLN A 202 14.62 12.51 -15.66
N ARG A 203 13.50 12.17 -16.31
CA ARG A 203 13.50 11.73 -17.71
C ARG A 203 14.08 12.77 -18.66
N LYS A 204 13.74 14.05 -18.47
CA LYS A 204 14.30 15.16 -19.24
C LYS A 204 15.81 15.30 -19.03
N LYS A 205 16.29 15.17 -17.78
CA LYS A 205 17.72 15.21 -17.46
C LYS A 205 18.49 14.05 -18.10
N ASN A 206 17.97 12.82 -18.01
CA ASN A 206 18.60 11.64 -18.61
C ASN A 206 18.71 11.80 -20.14
N ALA A 207 17.62 12.22 -20.81
CA ALA A 207 17.63 12.45 -22.25
C ALA A 207 18.59 13.57 -22.71
N GLN A 208 18.90 14.53 -21.82
CA GLN A 208 19.89 15.56 -22.09
C GLN A 208 21.32 15.05 -21.89
N THR A 209 21.54 14.13 -20.95
CA THR A 209 22.84 13.52 -20.63
C THR A 209 23.25 12.56 -21.75
N ASP A 210 22.33 11.71 -22.22
CA ASP A 210 22.58 10.79 -23.34
C ASP A 210 22.97 11.56 -24.63
N ARG A 211 22.37 12.73 -24.87
CA ARG A 211 22.70 13.58 -26.04
C ARG A 211 24.07 14.24 -25.95
N THR A 212 24.57 14.52 -24.75
CA THR A 212 25.88 15.15 -24.56
C THR A 212 27.03 14.14 -24.65
N ASP A 213 26.79 12.87 -24.33
CA ASP A 213 27.81 11.80 -24.47
C ASP A 213 27.95 11.27 -25.91
N GLU A 214 26.99 11.55 -26.80
CA GLU A 214 27.01 11.13 -28.22
C GLU A 214 27.71 12.11 -29.18
N THR A 215 28.33 13.20 -28.69
CA THR A 215 29.01 14.20 -29.55
C THR A 215 30.54 14.11 -29.38
N PRO A 216 31.30 13.56 -30.35
CA PRO A 216 32.77 13.63 -30.39
C PRO A 216 33.30 15.01 -30.77
#